data_AF-A0A7X7H5B1-F1
#
_entry.id   AF-A0A7X7H5B1-F1
#
_cell.length_a   1.000
_cell.length_b   1.000
_cell.length_c   1.000
_cell.angle_alpha   90.00
_cell.angle_beta   90.00
_cell.angle_gamma   90.00
#
_symmetry.space_group_name_H-M   'P 1'
#
loop_
_entity.id
_entity.type
_entity.pdbx_description
1 polymer ?
#
loop_
_entity_poly.entity_id
_entity_poly.type
_entity_poly.pdbx_seq_one_letter_code
_entity_poly.pdbx_strand_id
1 'polypeptide(L)'
;MAFIGNIFGFHKTGRIEAQRLGEISEQTAKEGEARPIIWGSARPIKGNIIFMSKPIKEMVKTYVGSGGKGGKKKQYQDVEHVYRYYAIRVCEGPITGFRRIWRNNKLVYEARKGSSWGQNNNAAFLKIAKLYTGGWDQMPDPSIESFKGVG
;
A
#
# COMPACT_ATOMS: atom_id res chain seq x y z
N MET A 1 -62.82 -8.44 -11.31
CA MET A 1 -61.93 -9.28 -12.13
C MET A 1 -61.11 -10.14 -11.16
N ALA A 2 -61.10 -11.46 -11.33
CA ALA A 2 -60.50 -12.43 -10.42
C ALA A 2 -59.23 -13.10 -11.00
N PHE A 3 -58.52 -13.84 -10.13
CA PHE A 3 -57.38 -14.78 -10.31
C PHE A 3 -55.96 -14.19 -10.12
N ILE A 4 -55.18 -14.57 -9.09
CA ILE A 4 -54.48 -15.84 -8.65
C ILE A 4 -53.06 -15.95 -9.26
N GLY A 5 -52.05 -16.03 -8.37
CA GLY A 5 -50.71 -16.46 -8.71
C GLY A 5 -49.81 -16.53 -7.48
N ASN A 6 -49.80 -17.68 -6.80
CA ASN A 6 -48.73 -18.03 -5.85
C ASN A 6 -47.40 -18.03 -6.63
N ILE A 7 -46.43 -17.24 -6.19
CA ILE A 7 -45.04 -17.51 -6.52
C ILE A 7 -44.30 -17.86 -5.23
N PHE A 8 -44.35 -19.14 -4.88
CA PHE A 8 -43.27 -19.78 -4.13
C PHE A 8 -42.02 -19.74 -5.03
N GLY A 9 -41.43 -18.55 -5.17
CA GLY A 9 -40.07 -18.44 -5.60
C GLY A 9 -39.23 -18.85 -4.41
N PHE A 10 -38.65 -20.05 -4.44
CA PHE A 10 -37.39 -20.25 -3.73
C PHE A 10 -36.49 -19.12 -4.22
N HIS A 11 -36.31 -18.10 -3.39
CA HIS A 11 -35.20 -17.18 -3.58
C HIS A 11 -34.00 -18.12 -3.56
N LYS A 12 -33.41 -18.40 -4.73
CA LYS A 12 -32.09 -19.03 -4.76
C LYS A 12 -31.28 -18.11 -3.88
N THR A 13 -30.96 -18.55 -2.67
CA THR A 13 -30.02 -17.86 -1.81
C THR A 13 -28.81 -17.68 -2.70
N GLY A 14 -28.62 -16.44 -3.19
CA GLY A 14 -27.56 -16.15 -4.14
C GLY A 14 -26.32 -16.66 -3.46
N ARG A 15 -25.68 -17.68 -4.02
CA ARG A 15 -24.46 -18.22 -3.44
C ARG A 15 -23.46 -17.10 -3.67
N ILE A 16 -23.25 -16.28 -2.64
CA ILE A 16 -22.27 -15.21 -2.66
C ILE A 16 -20.95 -15.94 -2.77
N GLU A 17 -20.37 -15.95 -3.97
CA GLU A 17 -19.06 -16.55 -4.19
C GLU A 17 -18.07 -15.76 -3.32
N ALA A 18 -17.36 -16.47 -2.45
CA ALA A 18 -16.27 -15.88 -1.71
C ALA A 18 -15.17 -15.45 -2.69
N GLN A 19 -14.47 -14.37 -2.35
CA GLN A 19 -13.37 -13.85 -3.14
C GLN A 19 -12.37 -14.97 -3.44
N ARG A 20 -12.06 -15.17 -4.72
CA ARG A 20 -11.18 -16.26 -5.14
C ARG A 20 -9.74 -15.91 -4.79
N LEU A 21 -8.92 -16.93 -4.53
CA LEU A 21 -7.51 -16.74 -4.15
C LEU A 21 -6.70 -15.91 -5.17
N GLY A 22 -7.10 -15.90 -6.44
CA GLY A 22 -6.48 -15.09 -7.50
C GLY A 22 -6.75 -13.59 -7.36
N GLU A 23 -7.94 -13.20 -6.88
CA GLU A 23 -8.34 -11.79 -6.77
C GLU A 23 -7.62 -11.07 -5.61
N ILE A 24 -7.27 -11.80 -4.54
CA ILE A 24 -6.45 -11.31 -3.42
C ILE A 24 -5.01 -10.95 -3.88
N SER A 25 -4.59 -11.49 -5.03
CA SER A 25 -3.28 -11.22 -5.62
C SER A 25 -3.23 -9.91 -6.39
N GLU A 26 -4.33 -9.17 -6.54
CA GLU A 26 -4.33 -7.87 -7.22
C GLU A 26 -4.39 -6.73 -6.19
N GLN A 27 -3.66 -5.64 -6.47
CA GLN A 27 -3.71 -4.46 -5.64
C GLN A 27 -4.86 -3.60 -6.14
N THR A 28 -5.85 -3.36 -5.28
CA THR A 28 -7.02 -2.54 -5.62
C THR A 28 -7.03 -1.24 -4.82
N ALA A 29 -7.95 -0.34 -5.19
CA ALA A 29 -8.30 0.88 -4.46
C ALA A 29 -9.83 1.04 -4.41
N LYS A 30 -10.55 -0.09 -4.45
CA LYS A 30 -12.01 -0.12 -4.58
C LYS A 30 -12.65 -0.10 -3.19
N GLU A 31 -13.78 0.60 -3.11
CA GLU A 31 -14.66 0.53 -1.95
C GLU A 31 -15.40 -0.82 -1.93
N GLY A 32 -15.65 -1.36 -0.73
CA GLY A 32 -16.35 -2.64 -0.55
C GLY A 32 -15.52 -3.89 -0.81
N GLU A 33 -14.22 -3.77 -1.10
CA GLU A 33 -13.31 -4.93 -1.18
C GLU A 33 -13.18 -5.64 0.17
N ALA A 34 -13.24 -6.97 0.11
CA ALA A 34 -13.23 -7.80 1.31
C ALA A 34 -11.93 -7.58 2.11
N ARG A 35 -12.06 -7.70 3.44
CA ARG A 35 -10.93 -7.66 4.36
C ARG A 35 -10.50 -9.08 4.68
N PRO A 36 -9.31 -9.52 4.23
CA PRO A 36 -8.87 -10.87 4.56
C PRO A 36 -8.49 -10.95 6.04
N ILE A 37 -8.94 -12.01 6.69
CA ILE A 37 -8.46 -12.43 8.01
C ILE A 37 -7.47 -13.56 7.78
N ILE A 38 -6.27 -13.43 8.34
CA ILE A 38 -5.17 -14.36 8.10
C ILE A 38 -4.81 -15.05 9.40
N TRP A 39 -4.84 -16.38 9.39
CA TRP A 39 -4.31 -17.20 10.46
C TRP A 39 -2.94 -17.76 10.05
N GLY A 40 -1.90 -17.37 10.79
CA GLY A 40 -0.52 -17.79 10.54
C GLY A 40 0.19 -16.99 9.46
N SER A 41 1.12 -17.62 8.74
CA SER A 41 1.90 -16.97 7.68
C SER A 41 1.25 -17.16 6.32
N ALA A 42 0.79 -16.07 5.70
CA ALA A 42 0.25 -16.07 4.35
C ALA A 42 1.32 -15.85 3.26
N ARG A 43 0.93 -16.18 2.02
CA ARG A 43 1.63 -15.74 0.80
C ARG A 43 1.57 -14.20 0.67
N PRO A 44 2.38 -13.58 -0.20
CA PRO A 44 2.31 -12.15 -0.44
C PRO A 44 0.88 -11.74 -0.84
N ILE A 45 0.28 -10.86 -0.05
CA ILE A 45 -1.03 -10.26 -0.31
C ILE A 45 -0.77 -8.82 -0.71
N LYS A 46 -1.42 -8.35 -1.78
CA LYS A 46 -1.19 -6.99 -2.28
C LYS A 46 -1.92 -5.91 -1.48
N GLY A 47 -3.02 -6.29 -0.82
CA GLY A 47 -3.83 -5.39 0.00
C GLY A 47 -4.62 -4.38 -0.83
N ASN A 48 -5.39 -3.55 -0.13
CA ASN A 48 -6.22 -2.50 -0.71
C ASN A 48 -5.68 -1.12 -0.31
N ILE A 49 -5.60 -0.18 -1.25
CA ILE A 49 -5.24 1.21 -0.97
C ILE A 49 -6.42 1.89 -0.27
N ILE A 50 -6.21 2.37 0.96
CA ILE A 50 -7.25 3.01 1.78
C ILE A 50 -7.10 4.54 1.86
N PHE A 51 -5.93 5.05 1.47
CA PHE A 51 -5.65 6.47 1.46
C PHE A 51 -4.62 6.78 0.38
N MET A 52 -4.81 7.91 -0.30
CA MET A 52 -3.84 8.48 -1.23
C MET A 52 -3.91 10.01 -1.17
N SER A 53 -2.76 10.67 -1.03
CA SER A 53 -2.68 12.12 -1.09
C SER A 53 -2.86 12.65 -2.52
N LYS A 54 -3.15 13.94 -2.64
CA LYS A 54 -2.96 14.67 -3.91
C LYS A 54 -1.48 14.57 -4.33
N PRO A 55 -1.18 14.62 -5.65
CA PRO A 55 0.19 14.68 -6.13
C PRO A 55 0.89 15.92 -5.58
N ILE A 56 2.06 15.70 -4.98
CA ILE A 56 2.95 16.75 -4.49
C ILE A 56 4.06 16.89 -5.52
N LYS A 57 4.29 18.13 -5.96
CA LYS A 57 5.35 18.48 -6.91
C LYS A 57 6.53 19.02 -6.10
N GLU A 58 7.67 18.35 -6.21
CA GLU A 58 8.91 18.81 -5.59
C GLU A 58 9.93 19.12 -6.69
N MET A 59 10.49 20.33 -6.67
CA MET A 59 11.55 20.73 -7.58
C MET A 59 12.89 20.29 -7.02
N VAL A 60 13.52 19.31 -7.65
CA VAL A 60 14.85 18.83 -7.27
C VAL A 60 15.89 19.44 -8.19
N LYS A 61 16.81 20.21 -7.62
CA LYS A 61 17.98 20.74 -8.34
C LYS A 61 18.93 19.59 -8.66
N THR A 62 18.90 19.12 -9.91
CA THR A 62 19.82 18.09 -10.37
C THR A 62 21.05 18.75 -11.01
N TYR A 63 22.23 18.33 -10.55
CA TYR A 63 23.50 18.77 -11.12
C TYR A 63 23.69 18.10 -12.48
N VAL A 64 23.74 18.89 -13.55
CA VAL A 64 24.07 18.42 -14.89
C VAL A 64 25.51 18.87 -15.14
N GLY A 65 26.42 17.91 -15.26
CA GLY A 65 27.87 18.13 -15.12
C GLY A 65 28.47 19.26 -15.97
N SER A 66 29.63 19.78 -15.55
CA SER A 66 30.42 20.76 -16.31
C SER A 66 31.22 20.08 -17.43
N GLY A 67 30.82 20.26 -18.68
CA GLY A 67 31.63 19.88 -19.84
C GLY A 67 32.47 21.06 -20.33
N GLY A 68 33.80 20.86 -20.42
CA GLY A 68 34.70 21.72 -21.21
C GLY A 68 35.88 22.32 -20.45
N LYS A 69 37.08 22.16 -21.02
CA LYS A 69 38.36 22.77 -20.62
C LYS A 69 38.23 24.31 -20.70
N GLY A 70 37.79 24.95 -19.62
CA GLY A 70 37.57 26.40 -19.58
C GLY A 70 36.48 26.72 -18.58
N GLY A 71 36.87 27.05 -17.35
CA GLY A 71 35.98 27.18 -16.20
C GLY A 71 34.69 27.95 -16.51
N LYS A 72 33.55 27.25 -16.44
CA LYS A 72 32.22 27.85 -16.43
C LYS A 72 31.33 27.17 -15.39
N LYS A 73 30.43 28.01 -14.85
CA LYS A 73 29.59 27.82 -13.67
C LYS A 73 28.82 26.50 -13.69
N LYS A 74 28.66 25.89 -12.50
CA LYS A 74 27.81 24.72 -12.27
C LYS A 74 26.42 24.97 -12.86
N GLN A 75 26.02 24.16 -13.85
CA GLN A 75 24.65 24.17 -14.37
C GLN A 75 23.79 23.26 -13.49
N TYR A 76 22.74 23.83 -12.90
CA TYR A 76 21.70 23.09 -12.21
C TYR A 76 20.46 23.11 -13.09
N GLN A 77 19.84 21.96 -13.27
CA GLN A 77 18.54 21.83 -13.92
C GLN A 77 17.52 21.50 -12.83
N ASP A 78 16.46 22.31 -12.74
CA ASP A 78 15.33 22.01 -11.88
C ASP A 78 14.52 20.88 -12.54
N VAL A 79 14.49 19.70 -11.93
CA VAL A 79 13.67 18.57 -12.37
C VAL A 79 12.46 18.49 -11.46
N GLU A 80 11.26 18.54 -12.04
CA GLU A 80 10.02 18.38 -11.30
C GLU A 80 9.76 16.89 -11.05
N HIS A 81 9.81 16.48 -9.79
CA HIS A 81 9.40 15.15 -9.38
C HIS A 81 8.00 15.19 -8.75
N VAL A 82 7.16 14.22 -9.11
CA VAL A 82 5.81 14.08 -8.56
C VAL A 82 5.76 12.89 -7.64
N TYR A 83 5.42 13.14 -6.37
CA TYR A 83 5.29 12.11 -5.33
C TYR A 83 3.89 12.09 -4.73
N ARG A 84 3.51 10.96 -4.12
CA ARG A 84 2.24 10.78 -3.40
C ARG A 84 2.47 9.95 -2.14
N TYR A 85 1.75 10.31 -1.07
CA TYR A 85 1.61 9.48 0.12
C TYR A 85 0.43 8.54 -0.07
N TYR A 86 0.56 7.30 0.38
CA TYR A 86 -0.51 6.31 0.32
C TYR A 86 -0.45 5.37 1.51
N ALA A 87 -1.59 4.80 1.88
CA ALA A 87 -1.69 3.75 2.88
C ALA A 87 -2.35 2.51 2.28
N ILE A 88 -1.77 1.34 2.58
CA ILE A 88 -2.26 0.05 2.10
C ILE A 88 -2.71 -0.76 3.32
N ARG A 89 -3.96 -1.22 3.28
CA ARG A 89 -4.52 -2.18 4.23
C ARG A 89 -4.26 -3.60 3.74
N VAL A 90 -3.63 -4.42 4.57
CA VAL A 90 -3.27 -5.80 4.20
C VAL A 90 -4.29 -6.82 4.72
N CYS A 91 -4.60 -6.80 6.02
CA CYS A 91 -5.53 -7.72 6.65
C CYS A 91 -6.23 -7.08 7.84
N GLU A 92 -7.25 -7.77 8.34
CA GLU A 92 -7.97 -7.42 9.55
C GLU A 92 -7.36 -8.13 10.77
N GLY A 93 -7.33 -7.41 11.90
CA GLY A 93 -6.79 -7.87 13.17
C GLY A 93 -5.30 -7.60 13.38
N PRO A 94 -4.82 -7.70 14.63
CA PRO A 94 -3.42 -7.51 14.97
C PRO A 94 -2.54 -8.63 14.40
N ILE A 95 -1.45 -8.26 13.75
CA ILE A 95 -0.45 -9.18 13.22
C ILE A 95 0.83 -9.14 14.06
N THR A 96 1.55 -10.26 14.12
CA THR A 96 2.88 -10.32 14.77
C THR A 96 3.92 -9.45 14.06
N GLY A 97 3.77 -9.26 12.74
CA GLY A 97 4.64 -8.38 11.96
C GLY A 97 4.74 -8.79 10.49
N PHE A 98 5.38 -7.92 9.70
CA PHE A 98 5.64 -8.16 8.29
C PHE A 98 6.92 -8.96 8.11
N ARG A 99 6.88 -10.03 7.32
CA ARG A 99 8.08 -10.83 7.02
C ARG A 99 8.86 -10.30 5.84
N ARG A 100 8.17 -10.02 4.73
CA ARG A 100 8.76 -9.57 3.47
C ARG A 100 7.79 -8.67 2.74
N ILE A 101 8.29 -7.62 2.11
CA ILE A 101 7.51 -6.69 1.29
C ILE A 101 8.19 -6.56 -0.06
N TRP A 102 7.37 -6.63 -1.11
CA TRP A 102 7.81 -6.43 -2.49
C TRP A 102 7.08 -5.25 -3.09
N ARG A 103 7.79 -4.49 -3.91
CA ARG A 103 7.26 -3.39 -4.69
C ARG A 103 7.68 -3.57 -6.13
N ASN A 104 6.72 -3.66 -7.05
CA ASN A 104 6.98 -3.91 -8.48
C ASN A 104 7.94 -5.10 -8.71
N ASN A 105 7.66 -6.23 -8.05
CA ASN A 105 8.47 -7.45 -8.06
C ASN A 105 9.89 -7.33 -7.49
N LYS A 106 10.27 -6.19 -6.91
CA LYS A 106 11.54 -6.02 -6.20
C LYS A 106 11.33 -6.16 -4.70
N LEU A 107 12.17 -6.95 -4.05
CA LEU A 107 12.19 -7.04 -2.59
C LEU A 107 12.64 -5.68 -2.03
N VAL A 108 11.86 -5.12 -1.09
CA VAL A 108 12.17 -3.83 -0.44
C VAL A 108 12.35 -3.94 1.06
N TYR A 109 11.83 -5.02 1.66
CA TYR A 109 11.93 -5.27 3.10
C TYR A 109 11.98 -6.76 3.38
N GLU A 110 12.86 -7.18 4.28
CA GLU A 110 12.97 -8.56 4.75
C GLU A 110 13.35 -8.63 6.23
N ALA A 111 12.45 -9.16 7.06
CA ALA A 111 12.61 -9.27 8.52
C ALA A 111 13.14 -10.64 9.00
N ARG A 112 13.55 -11.52 8.09
CA ARG A 112 14.07 -12.85 8.47
C ARG A 112 15.38 -12.70 9.25
N LYS A 113 15.46 -13.35 10.41
CA LYS A 113 16.67 -13.39 11.24
C LYS A 113 17.83 -13.98 10.42
N GLY A 114 18.95 -13.27 10.37
CA GLY A 114 20.13 -13.68 9.60
C GLY A 114 20.13 -13.29 8.12
N SER A 115 19.13 -12.57 7.61
CA SER A 115 19.19 -12.03 6.24
C SER A 115 20.18 -10.85 6.16
N SER A 116 21.32 -11.08 5.50
CA SER A 116 22.28 -10.01 5.15
C SER A 116 21.63 -8.95 4.25
N TRP A 117 20.74 -9.36 3.35
CA TRP A 117 20.01 -8.42 2.50
C TRP A 117 19.13 -7.49 3.32
N GLY A 118 18.34 -8.05 4.26
CA GLY A 118 17.47 -7.27 5.15
C GLY A 118 18.24 -6.29 6.03
N GLN A 119 19.37 -6.72 6.61
CA GLN A 119 20.23 -5.87 7.45
C GLN A 119 20.72 -4.63 6.71
N ASN A 120 21.08 -4.77 5.43
CA ASN A 120 21.62 -3.66 4.64
C ASN A 120 20.54 -2.74 4.04
N ASN A 121 19.33 -3.26 3.75
CA ASN A 121 18.33 -2.54 2.96
C ASN A 121 17.10 -2.08 3.75
N ASN A 122 16.76 -2.73 4.87
CA ASN A 122 15.52 -2.41 5.60
C ASN A 122 15.49 -0.95 6.08
N ALA A 123 16.63 -0.39 6.49
CA ALA A 123 16.70 0.99 6.97
C ALA A 123 16.33 2.00 5.87
N ALA A 124 16.67 1.73 4.61
CA ALA A 124 16.30 2.60 3.49
C ALA A 124 14.78 2.61 3.25
N PHE A 125 14.14 1.45 3.35
CA PHE A 125 12.69 1.34 3.22
C PHE A 125 11.94 1.97 4.41
N LEU A 126 12.39 1.73 5.64
CA LEU A 126 11.74 2.24 6.84
C LEU A 126 11.87 3.76 7.03
N LYS A 127 12.80 4.42 6.31
CA LYS A 127 12.86 5.89 6.24
C LYS A 127 11.68 6.51 5.50
N ILE A 128 11.10 5.78 4.54
CA ILE A 128 10.01 6.28 3.69
C ILE A 128 8.65 5.61 3.97
N ALA A 129 8.66 4.47 4.66
CA ALA A 129 7.45 3.70 4.94
C ALA A 129 7.37 3.35 6.42
N LYS A 130 6.18 3.54 7.00
CA LYS A 130 5.86 3.14 8.37
C LYS A 130 5.00 1.89 8.34
N LEU A 131 5.37 0.89 9.13
CA LEU A 131 4.67 -0.38 9.23
C LEU A 131 3.79 -0.41 10.47
N TYR A 132 2.55 -0.82 10.28
CA TYR A 132 1.52 -0.86 11.30
C TYR A 132 1.00 -2.28 11.46
N THR A 133 0.98 -2.77 12.71
CA THR A 133 0.60 -4.15 13.02
C THR A 133 -0.89 -4.32 13.29
N GLY A 134 -1.67 -3.24 13.36
CA GLY A 134 -3.11 -3.28 13.63
C GLY A 134 -3.44 -3.63 15.08
N GLY A 135 -2.55 -3.29 16.03
CA GLY A 135 -2.84 -3.42 17.46
C GLY A 135 -4.04 -2.57 17.88
N TRP A 136 -4.71 -2.96 18.97
CA TRP A 136 -5.88 -2.24 19.49
C TRP A 136 -5.56 -0.82 19.95
N ASP A 137 -4.36 -0.61 20.49
CA ASP A 137 -3.89 0.69 20.97
C ASP A 137 -3.18 1.50 19.87
N GLN A 138 -3.28 1.07 18.61
CA GLN A 138 -2.57 1.73 17.52
C GLN A 138 -3.28 3.03 17.15
N MET A 139 -2.63 4.16 17.43
CA MET A 139 -3.08 5.48 17.00
C MET A 139 -3.02 5.63 15.47
N PRO A 140 -3.83 6.55 14.89
CA PRO A 140 -3.73 6.89 13.48
C PRO A 140 -2.34 7.40 13.11
N ASP A 141 -2.02 7.33 11.82
CA ASP A 141 -0.73 7.83 11.33
C ASP A 141 -0.72 9.37 11.30
N PRO A 142 0.25 10.03 11.96
CA PRO A 142 0.28 11.50 12.02
C PRO A 142 0.43 12.19 10.66
N SER A 143 1.07 11.53 9.67
CA SER A 143 1.19 12.09 8.33
C SER A 143 -0.15 12.04 7.59
N ILE A 144 -0.93 10.98 7.79
CA ILE A 144 -2.29 10.88 7.24
C ILE A 144 -3.22 11.89 7.92
N GLU A 145 -3.12 12.06 9.24
CA GLU A 145 -3.87 13.08 9.98
C GLU A 145 -3.56 14.49 9.46
N SER A 146 -2.28 14.79 9.21
CA SER A 146 -1.86 16.07 8.61
C SER A 146 -2.52 16.33 7.24
N PHE A 147 -2.73 15.30 6.42
CA PHE A 147 -3.43 15.46 5.13
C PHE A 147 -4.95 15.54 5.24
N LYS A 148 -5.56 14.86 6.22
CA LYS A 148 -7.03 14.82 6.39
C LYS A 148 -7.57 15.92 7.30
N GLY A 149 -6.72 16.55 8.10
CA GLY A 149 -7.10 17.49 9.16
C GLY A 149 -7.18 16.78 10.52
N VAL A 150 -6.88 17.53 11.58
CA VAL A 150 -6.89 17.05 12.97
C VAL A 150 -8.33 16.74 13.40
N GLY A 151 -8.53 15.59 14.02
CA GLY A 151 -9.70 15.24 14.81
C GLY A 151 -9.25 14.48 16.03
#